data_AF-A0A925VDG4-F1
#
_entry.id   AF-A0A925VDG4-F1
#
_cell.length_a   1.000
_cell.length_b   1.000
_cell.length_c   1.000
_cell.angle_alpha   90.00
_cell.angle_beta   90.00
_cell.angle_gamma   90.00
#
_symmetry.space_group_name_H-M   'P 1'
#
loop_
_entity.id
_entity.type
_entity.pdbx_description
1 polymer ?
#
loop_
_entity_poly.entity_id
_entity_poly.type
_entity_poly.pdbx_seq_one_letter_code
_entity_poly.pdbx_strand_id
1 'polypeptide(L)'
;MWSFGDRCRRFMGGFLDDVWSTMKTMKRRVILALAVGVAAGAAGCGDSPPGRTFYQRNIEPILQQKCAGNTSGCHSTNASDPFQFAAGNLDVTSFENVQKRRDLLGSFGAYAYPLFLIKAVPTGALRLSYNDYNPGDTRAVGGFRPLEIQHSGGPILDANSDAFFLLQNWLENGATENGLPPATPAQVGDGACSNSLPPGFTKADYVTPLTQAAFETYKAQVQPILTEHGCSAGSCHGAPQSDFYITCGEGEDELAFNFSQAWSFVNDPVEDSQLLRVPLAVGAGGRGHTGGDQFASTSDAEYDTIRTWADAIGKLEFAKGDAGKIFFAQNIQPLLLLRGCASEACHSPAATNDFKLRSGTQGFFSAVALEKNYELLKNEFMALEFADARRSRAVAKGLLAAYPGTDAVAGIAHRGGSVLETEGQPPDPALCGVFNPLTSSAFCTFQEWLDRERAALGADVTDMTAGKTIPIVYVERAAGSASADRLDFDAFHGGADVRVVTATFGAASTITSTDVGGPTSLSAGCPGLSPA
;
A
#
# COMPACT_ATOMS: atom_id res chain seq x y z
N MET A 1 3.01 55.85 -53.27
CA MET A 1 3.59 54.76 -52.45
C MET A 1 3.01 53.45 -52.97
N TRP A 2 3.47 52.97 -54.13
CA TRP A 2 4.54 51.98 -54.35
C TRP A 2 4.23 50.58 -53.77
N SER A 3 3.61 49.80 -54.66
CA SER A 3 3.45 48.35 -54.67
C SER A 3 4.81 47.67 -54.87
N PHE A 4 5.03 46.54 -54.19
CA PHE A 4 6.09 45.60 -54.51
C PHE A 4 5.57 44.15 -54.35
N GLY A 5 4.83 43.71 -55.38
CA GLY A 5 4.87 42.33 -55.81
C GLY A 5 6.20 42.02 -56.53
N ASP A 6 6.42 40.76 -56.84
CA ASP A 6 7.57 40.18 -57.56
C ASP A 6 8.89 40.04 -56.79
N ARG A 7 8.99 38.93 -56.02
CA ARG A 7 10.17 38.03 -56.02
C ARG A 7 9.95 36.80 -55.12
N CYS A 8 9.19 35.81 -55.61
CA CYS A 8 9.24 34.44 -55.04
C CYS A 8 8.72 33.36 -56.03
N ARG A 9 8.98 33.54 -57.33
CA ARG A 9 8.76 32.50 -58.37
C ARG A 9 9.98 32.41 -59.28
N ARG A 10 11.04 31.74 -58.81
CA ARG A 10 12.11 31.16 -59.64
C ARG A 10 13.11 30.44 -58.74
N PHE A 11 12.72 29.30 -58.16
CA PHE A 11 13.69 28.34 -57.61
C PHE A 11 13.16 26.89 -57.47
N MET A 12 12.06 26.54 -58.13
CA MET A 12 11.50 25.17 -58.08
C MET A 12 11.08 24.69 -59.48
N GLY A 13 12.04 24.51 -60.37
CA GLY A 13 11.76 24.04 -61.73
C GLY A 13 12.81 23.11 -62.34
N GLY A 14 13.79 22.65 -61.57
CA GLY A 14 14.90 21.83 -62.12
C GLY A 14 15.29 20.62 -61.29
N PHE A 15 14.58 20.30 -60.20
CA PHE A 15 14.98 19.22 -59.30
C PHE A 15 14.04 18.00 -59.30
N LEU A 16 12.89 18.08 -59.98
CA LEU A 16 11.87 17.01 -59.95
C LEU A 16 11.93 16.05 -61.15
N ASP A 17 12.55 16.44 -62.26
CA ASP A 17 12.62 15.57 -63.44
C ASP A 17 13.80 14.58 -63.41
N ASP A 18 14.86 14.88 -62.62
CA ASP A 18 16.02 13.98 -62.47
C ASP A 18 15.82 12.88 -61.42
N VAL A 19 14.87 13.08 -60.50
CA VAL A 19 14.51 12.10 -59.46
C VAL A 19 13.58 11.01 -60.02
N TRP A 20 12.75 11.32 -61.03
CA TRP A 20 11.79 10.35 -61.58
C TRP A 20 12.43 9.32 -62.53
N SER A 21 13.48 9.69 -63.25
CA SER A 21 14.23 8.75 -64.12
C SER A 21 15.02 7.72 -63.29
N THR A 22 15.58 8.14 -62.15
CA THR A 22 16.40 7.30 -61.27
C THR A 22 15.55 6.32 -60.43
N MET A 23 14.26 6.61 -60.20
CA MET A 23 13.37 5.75 -59.39
C MET A 23 12.82 4.52 -60.14
N LYS A 24 12.85 4.46 -61.48
CA LYS A 24 12.32 3.29 -62.22
C LYS A 24 13.31 2.12 -62.29
N THR A 25 14.61 2.37 -62.19
CA THR A 25 15.67 1.34 -62.16
C THR A 25 15.99 0.84 -60.75
N MET A 26 15.65 1.58 -59.69
CA MET A 26 15.77 1.11 -58.29
C MET A 26 14.66 0.16 -57.83
N LYS A 27 13.47 0.20 -58.46
CA LYS A 27 12.30 -0.59 -58.03
C LYS A 27 12.44 -2.12 -58.16
N ARG A 28 13.42 -2.65 -58.91
CA ARG A 28 13.66 -4.10 -59.00
C ARG A 28 14.81 -4.62 -58.13
N ARG A 29 15.72 -3.76 -57.69
CA ARG A 29 16.86 -4.17 -56.83
C ARG A 29 16.59 -3.94 -55.33
N VAL A 30 15.72 -3.00 -54.97
CA VAL A 30 15.34 -2.74 -53.56
C VAL A 30 14.31 -3.75 -53.04
N ILE A 31 13.41 -4.26 -53.89
CA ILE A 31 12.40 -5.26 -53.48
C ILE A 31 13.05 -6.63 -53.18
N LEU A 32 14.14 -6.99 -53.88
CA LEU A 32 14.88 -8.22 -53.60
C LEU A 32 15.78 -8.09 -52.35
N ALA A 33 16.34 -6.90 -52.10
CA ALA A 33 17.15 -6.63 -50.90
C ALA A 33 16.30 -6.51 -49.61
N LEU A 34 15.08 -5.96 -49.69
CA LEU A 34 14.14 -5.97 -48.56
C LEU A 34 13.61 -7.38 -48.26
N ALA A 35 13.38 -8.22 -49.27
CA ALA A 35 12.92 -9.60 -49.06
C ALA A 35 14.00 -10.48 -48.38
N VAL A 36 15.28 -10.25 -48.66
CA VAL A 36 16.40 -10.94 -47.99
C VAL A 36 16.70 -10.37 -46.60
N GLY A 37 16.51 -9.06 -46.39
CA GLY A 37 16.65 -8.43 -45.07
C GLY A 37 15.55 -8.82 -44.07
N VAL A 38 14.31 -8.98 -44.54
CA VAL A 38 13.18 -9.45 -43.71
C VAL A 38 13.29 -10.94 -43.40
N ALA A 39 13.86 -11.75 -44.30
CA ALA A 39 14.13 -13.17 -44.05
C ALA A 39 15.33 -13.39 -43.11
N ALA A 40 16.34 -12.52 -43.11
CA ALA A 40 17.47 -12.58 -42.18
C ALA A 40 17.12 -12.08 -40.77
N GLY A 41 16.13 -11.19 -40.63
CA GLY A 41 15.62 -10.75 -39.33
C GLY A 41 14.81 -11.81 -38.58
N ALA A 42 14.15 -12.73 -39.30
CA ALA A 42 13.41 -13.85 -38.70
C ALA A 42 14.30 -15.03 -38.26
N ALA A 43 15.56 -15.08 -38.73
CA ALA A 43 16.54 -16.12 -38.35
C ALA A 43 17.46 -15.70 -37.20
N GLY A 44 17.29 -14.47 -36.66
CA GLY A 44 18.02 -13.98 -35.49
C GLY A 44 17.46 -14.47 -34.14
N CYS A 45 16.33 -15.16 -34.14
CA CYS A 45 15.86 -15.94 -33.00
C CYS A 45 16.71 -17.21 -32.90
N GLY A 46 17.96 -17.07 -32.46
CA GLY A 46 18.82 -18.20 -32.18
C GLY A 46 18.14 -19.09 -31.14
N ASP A 47 17.81 -20.31 -31.53
CA ASP A 47 17.35 -21.34 -30.61
C ASP A 47 18.30 -21.38 -29.41
N SER A 48 17.72 -21.26 -28.21
CA SER A 48 18.47 -21.36 -26.98
C SER A 48 19.31 -22.65 -27.00
N PRO A 49 20.58 -22.63 -26.56
CA PRO A 49 21.37 -23.85 -26.45
C PRO A 49 20.52 -24.93 -25.76
N PRO A 50 20.39 -26.13 -26.35
CA PRO A 50 19.46 -27.12 -25.84
C PRO A 50 19.75 -27.42 -24.36
N GLY A 51 18.71 -27.37 -23.53
CA GLY A 51 18.76 -27.78 -22.14
C GLY A 51 18.92 -26.68 -21.08
N ARG A 52 18.90 -25.38 -21.44
CA ARG A 52 18.77 -24.31 -20.42
C ARG A 52 17.61 -23.35 -20.70
N THR A 53 16.95 -22.86 -19.66
CA THR A 53 15.89 -21.85 -19.75
C THR A 53 16.44 -20.43 -19.69
N PHE A 54 15.59 -19.42 -19.94
CA PHE A 54 15.99 -18.02 -19.81
C PHE A 54 16.42 -17.71 -18.37
N TYR A 55 15.65 -18.20 -17.39
CA TYR A 55 15.96 -18.08 -15.97
C TYR A 55 17.38 -18.61 -15.67
N GLN A 56 17.68 -19.85 -16.05
CA GLN A 56 18.97 -20.48 -15.76
C GLN A 56 20.15 -19.74 -16.37
N ARG A 57 19.98 -19.12 -17.54
CA ARG A 57 21.08 -18.41 -18.22
C ARG A 57 21.29 -17.00 -17.69
N ASN A 58 20.20 -16.28 -17.42
CA ASN A 58 20.23 -14.83 -17.23
C ASN A 58 19.94 -14.39 -15.80
N ILE A 59 19.06 -15.11 -15.10
CA ILE A 59 18.53 -14.70 -13.80
C ILE A 59 19.25 -15.43 -12.66
N GLU A 60 19.30 -16.76 -12.74
CA GLU A 60 19.92 -17.60 -11.73
C GLU A 60 21.36 -17.18 -11.38
N PRO A 61 22.25 -16.85 -12.34
CA PRO A 61 23.60 -16.40 -12.00
C PRO A 61 23.62 -15.12 -11.16
N ILE A 62 22.70 -14.18 -11.41
CA ILE A 62 22.60 -12.96 -10.64
C ILE A 62 22.16 -13.29 -9.21
N LEU A 63 21.12 -14.11 -9.06
CA LEU A 63 20.60 -14.48 -7.74
C LEU A 63 21.64 -15.25 -6.91
N GLN A 64 22.34 -16.19 -7.53
CA GLN A 64 23.38 -16.97 -6.87
C GLN A 64 24.57 -16.10 -6.44
N GLN A 65 25.06 -15.23 -7.32
CA GLN A 65 26.23 -14.40 -7.02
C GLN A 65 25.91 -13.24 -6.07
N LYS A 66 24.75 -12.60 -6.22
CA LYS A 66 24.40 -11.38 -5.48
C LYS A 66 23.59 -11.64 -4.22
N CYS A 67 22.68 -12.61 -4.24
CA CYS A 67 21.83 -12.92 -3.10
C CYS A 67 22.45 -14.02 -2.25
N ALA A 68 22.59 -15.24 -2.77
CA ALA A 68 23.10 -16.37 -1.98
C ALA A 68 24.56 -16.17 -1.53
N GLY A 69 25.44 -15.78 -2.44
CA GLY A 69 26.88 -15.63 -2.19
C GLY A 69 27.25 -14.49 -1.23
N ASN A 70 26.50 -13.39 -1.23
CA ASN A 70 26.86 -12.18 -0.46
C ASN A 70 26.09 -11.98 0.85
N THR A 71 25.05 -12.78 1.12
CA THR A 71 24.20 -12.62 2.33
C THR A 71 24.50 -13.68 3.40
N SER A 72 25.74 -14.16 3.48
CA SER A 72 26.13 -15.20 4.44
C SER A 72 25.26 -16.46 4.40
N GLY A 73 24.73 -16.81 3.22
CA GLY A 73 23.89 -17.98 3.02
C GLY A 73 22.41 -17.80 3.40
N CYS A 74 21.93 -16.58 3.68
CA CYS A 74 20.51 -16.36 3.97
C CYS A 74 19.58 -16.83 2.84
N HIS A 75 20.02 -16.79 1.58
CA HIS A 75 19.21 -17.16 0.41
C HIS A 75 19.57 -18.51 -0.21
N SER A 76 20.31 -19.34 0.49
CA SER A 76 20.67 -20.70 0.07
C SER A 76 20.47 -21.68 1.21
N THR A 77 20.05 -22.89 0.90
CA THR A 77 20.02 -23.98 1.87
C THR A 77 21.43 -24.31 2.35
N ASN A 78 21.60 -24.54 3.66
CA ASN A 78 22.86 -25.03 4.19
C ASN A 78 22.82 -26.56 4.31
N ALA A 79 23.81 -27.27 3.75
CA ALA A 79 23.88 -28.73 3.84
C ALA A 79 24.00 -29.24 5.30
N SER A 80 24.46 -28.41 6.23
CA SER A 80 24.49 -28.73 7.66
C SER A 80 23.20 -28.39 8.42
N ASP A 81 22.24 -27.71 7.78
CA ASP A 81 20.91 -27.48 8.34
C ASP A 81 20.06 -28.76 8.13
N PRO A 82 19.60 -29.44 9.19
CA PRO A 82 18.80 -30.66 9.07
C PRO A 82 17.47 -30.45 8.34
N PHE A 83 16.99 -29.20 8.25
CA PHE A 83 15.75 -28.85 7.57
C PHE A 83 15.96 -28.35 6.14
N GLN A 84 17.22 -28.08 5.75
CA GLN A 84 17.62 -27.61 4.42
C GLN A 84 16.76 -26.42 3.93
N PHE A 85 16.52 -25.40 4.78
CA PHE A 85 15.82 -24.19 4.36
C PHE A 85 16.76 -22.99 4.26
N ALA A 86 16.42 -22.05 3.37
CA ALA A 86 17.08 -20.75 3.31
C ALA A 86 16.60 -19.87 4.48
N ALA A 87 17.52 -19.40 5.33
CA ALA A 87 17.19 -18.63 6.54
C ALA A 87 16.46 -17.29 6.26
N GLY A 88 16.67 -16.69 5.09
CA GLY A 88 16.17 -15.39 4.66
C GLY A 88 14.73 -15.38 4.10
N ASN A 89 13.96 -16.45 4.28
CA ASN A 89 12.61 -16.66 3.74
C ASN A 89 12.49 -16.66 2.20
N LEU A 90 13.56 -16.43 1.43
CA LEU A 90 13.60 -16.57 -0.02
C LEU A 90 14.76 -17.50 -0.38
N ASP A 91 14.45 -18.59 -1.07
CA ASP A 91 15.43 -19.54 -1.58
C ASP A 91 15.64 -19.30 -3.08
N VAL A 92 16.88 -18.99 -3.46
CA VAL A 92 17.24 -18.68 -4.86
C VAL A 92 17.95 -19.83 -5.59
N THR A 93 17.99 -21.02 -4.99
CA THR A 93 18.70 -22.21 -5.53
C THR A 93 18.09 -22.81 -6.78
N SER A 94 16.80 -22.56 -7.07
CA SER A 94 16.14 -23.00 -8.30
C SER A 94 15.01 -22.05 -8.67
N PHE A 95 14.51 -22.18 -9.91
CA PHE A 95 13.33 -21.44 -10.36
C PHE A 95 12.13 -21.75 -9.46
N GLU A 96 11.83 -23.03 -9.23
CA GLU A 96 10.69 -23.48 -8.44
C GLU A 96 10.72 -22.94 -7.01
N ASN A 97 11.91 -22.84 -6.41
CA ASN A 97 12.09 -22.28 -5.07
C ASN A 97 11.80 -20.77 -5.03
N VAL A 98 12.26 -20.02 -6.03
CA VAL A 98 11.92 -18.59 -6.17
C VAL A 98 10.42 -18.41 -6.35
N GLN A 99 9.77 -19.26 -7.15
CA GLN A 99 8.33 -19.19 -7.41
C GLN A 99 7.45 -19.48 -6.17
N LYS A 100 7.99 -20.05 -5.09
CA LYS A 100 7.25 -20.20 -3.82
C LYS A 100 6.97 -18.86 -3.13
N ARG A 101 7.65 -17.78 -3.53
CA ARG A 101 7.54 -16.44 -2.97
C ARG A 101 7.02 -15.43 -3.99
N ARG A 102 5.92 -15.76 -4.67
CA ARG A 102 5.27 -14.87 -5.65
C ARG A 102 4.98 -13.48 -5.08
N ASP A 103 4.71 -13.38 -3.78
CA ASP A 103 4.50 -12.15 -3.01
C ASP A 103 5.72 -11.19 -3.02
N LEU A 104 6.88 -11.65 -3.46
CA LEU A 104 8.08 -10.84 -3.64
C LEU A 104 8.35 -10.43 -5.10
N LEU A 105 7.76 -11.14 -6.05
CA LEU A 105 8.15 -11.09 -7.47
C LEU A 105 7.27 -10.13 -8.29
N GLY A 106 6.02 -9.94 -7.90
CA GLY A 106 5.12 -8.97 -8.51
C GLY A 106 5.27 -7.58 -7.88
N SER A 107 4.99 -6.53 -8.66
CA SER A 107 4.59 -5.26 -8.07
C SER A 107 3.25 -5.45 -7.36
N PHE A 108 3.06 -4.77 -6.23
CA PHE A 108 1.87 -4.95 -5.42
C PHE A 108 1.38 -3.61 -4.89
N GLY A 109 0.08 -3.37 -5.04
CA GLY A 109 -0.58 -2.17 -4.55
C GLY A 109 0.12 -0.89 -5.00
N ALA A 110 0.43 -0.01 -4.04
CA ALA A 110 1.10 1.26 -4.28
C ALA A 110 2.55 1.12 -4.79
N TYR A 111 3.21 -0.03 -4.63
CA TYR A 111 4.61 -0.17 -5.03
C TYR A 111 4.71 -0.44 -6.53
N ALA A 112 5.38 0.46 -7.26
CA ALA A 112 5.68 0.28 -8.68
C ALA A 112 6.72 -0.83 -8.93
N TYR A 113 7.53 -1.15 -7.92
CA TYR A 113 8.57 -2.17 -8.00
C TYR A 113 8.21 -3.38 -7.11
N PRO A 114 8.56 -4.61 -7.53
CA PRO A 114 8.46 -5.77 -6.66
C PRO A 114 9.27 -5.61 -5.37
N LEU A 115 8.78 -6.17 -4.27
CA LEU A 115 9.48 -6.12 -2.97
C LEU A 115 10.88 -6.70 -3.06
N PHE A 116 11.08 -7.69 -3.94
CA PHE A 116 12.40 -8.24 -4.26
C PHE A 116 13.41 -7.15 -4.65
N LEU A 117 13.08 -6.28 -5.61
CA LEU A 117 14.00 -5.21 -6.04
C LEU A 117 14.16 -4.14 -4.99
N ILE A 118 13.05 -3.78 -4.31
CA ILE A 118 13.08 -2.74 -3.28
C ILE A 118 14.07 -3.12 -2.17
N LYS A 119 14.11 -4.38 -1.76
CA LYS A 119 15.06 -4.87 -0.77
C LYS A 119 16.46 -5.13 -1.33
N ALA A 120 16.63 -5.26 -2.63
CA ALA A 120 17.94 -5.60 -3.20
C ALA A 120 18.87 -4.37 -3.33
N VAL A 121 18.33 -3.15 -3.35
CA VAL A 121 19.08 -1.90 -3.60
C VAL A 121 19.20 -1.02 -2.35
N PRO A 122 20.07 0.00 -2.34
CA PRO A 122 20.16 0.92 -1.20
C PRO A 122 18.84 1.62 -0.90
N THR A 123 18.57 1.83 0.40
CA THR A 123 17.47 2.68 0.89
C THR A 123 17.46 4.01 0.15
N GLY A 124 16.30 4.42 -0.36
CA GLY A 124 16.09 5.66 -1.11
C GLY A 124 16.51 5.63 -2.58
N ALA A 125 17.10 4.52 -3.07
CA ALA A 125 17.46 4.39 -4.49
C ALA A 125 16.22 4.28 -5.40
N LEU A 126 15.13 3.69 -4.90
CA LEU A 126 13.85 3.62 -5.59
C LEU A 126 12.86 4.59 -4.95
N ARG A 127 11.86 4.98 -5.75
CA ARG A 127 10.85 5.95 -5.34
C ARG A 127 9.45 5.43 -5.55
N LEU A 128 8.57 5.85 -4.67
CA LEU A 128 7.14 5.60 -4.69
C LEU A 128 6.42 6.88 -5.12
N SER A 129 5.51 6.79 -6.09
CA SER A 129 4.54 7.86 -6.34
C SER A 129 3.51 7.85 -5.21
N TYR A 130 3.10 9.01 -4.71
CA TYR A 130 1.98 9.14 -3.78
C TYR A 130 1.37 10.54 -3.93
N ASN A 131 0.20 10.61 -4.58
CA ASN A 131 -0.32 11.86 -5.14
C ASN A 131 -1.28 12.65 -4.23
N ASP A 132 -1.49 12.23 -2.98
CA ASP A 132 -2.22 13.07 -2.02
C ASP A 132 -1.30 14.20 -1.53
N TYR A 133 -1.35 15.27 -2.31
CA TYR A 133 -0.52 16.45 -2.23
C TYR A 133 -0.62 17.11 -0.85
N ASN A 134 0.49 17.09 -0.11
CA ASN A 134 0.77 18.07 0.93
C ASN A 134 1.69 19.14 0.31
N PRO A 135 1.21 20.37 0.04
CA PRO A 135 2.03 21.44 -0.56
C PRO A 135 3.30 21.77 0.22
N GLY A 136 3.34 21.45 1.52
CA GLY A 136 4.49 21.66 2.38
C GLY A 136 5.53 20.53 2.35
N ASP A 137 5.26 19.39 1.71
CA ASP A 137 6.17 18.24 1.74
C ASP A 137 7.16 18.25 0.57
N THR A 138 8.31 18.90 0.79
CA THR A 138 9.43 18.95 -0.17
C THR A 138 10.18 17.63 -0.33
N ARG A 139 9.89 16.59 0.48
CA ARG A 139 10.44 15.23 0.25
C ARG A 139 9.83 14.59 -1.00
N ALA A 140 8.66 15.05 -1.42
CA ALA A 140 8.05 14.67 -2.68
C ALA A 140 8.67 15.49 -3.82
N VAL A 141 9.65 14.92 -4.53
CA VAL A 141 10.17 15.54 -5.76
C VAL A 141 9.27 15.10 -6.91
N GLY A 142 8.38 16.00 -7.35
CA GLY A 142 7.42 15.70 -8.42
C GLY A 142 6.40 14.61 -8.05
N GLY A 143 6.00 14.52 -6.77
CA GLY A 143 5.07 13.49 -6.27
C GLY A 143 5.72 12.15 -5.92
N PHE A 144 7.05 12.05 -6.03
CA PHE A 144 7.80 10.83 -5.72
C PHE A 144 8.56 10.93 -4.39
N ARG A 145 8.43 9.90 -3.56
CA ARG A 145 9.05 9.80 -2.24
C ARG A 145 10.06 8.63 -2.20
N PRO A 146 11.21 8.77 -1.53
CA PRO A 146 12.22 7.70 -1.45
C PRO A 146 11.69 6.52 -0.64
N LEU A 147 11.79 5.30 -1.16
CA LEU A 147 11.45 4.09 -0.41
C LEU A 147 12.52 3.81 0.64
N GLU A 148 12.08 3.55 1.87
CA GLU A 148 12.94 3.39 3.05
C GLU A 148 12.95 1.95 3.60
N ILE A 149 12.60 0.98 2.75
CA ILE A 149 12.51 -0.42 3.12
C ILE A 149 13.91 -1.03 3.13
N GLN A 150 14.37 -1.44 4.31
CA GLN A 150 15.70 -2.02 4.48
C GLN A 150 15.71 -3.53 4.27
N HIS A 151 16.84 -4.02 3.78
CA HIS A 151 17.21 -5.43 3.78
C HIS A 151 18.16 -5.73 4.93
N SER A 152 17.92 -6.82 5.66
CA SER A 152 18.69 -7.16 6.86
C SER A 152 20.17 -7.42 6.56
N GLY A 153 20.49 -7.90 5.36
CA GLY A 153 21.88 -8.08 4.88
C GLY A 153 22.48 -6.83 4.23
N GLY A 154 21.80 -5.69 4.29
CA GLY A 154 22.18 -4.49 3.51
C GLY A 154 21.87 -4.63 2.01
N PRO A 155 22.21 -3.60 1.22
CA PRO A 155 21.99 -3.61 -0.23
C PRO A 155 22.96 -4.54 -0.96
N ILE A 156 22.47 -5.24 -1.98
CA ILE A 156 23.23 -6.25 -2.74
C ILE A 156 23.31 -5.95 -4.24
N LEU A 157 22.52 -4.99 -4.73
CA LEU A 157 22.46 -4.50 -6.11
C LEU A 157 22.60 -2.98 -6.15
N ASP A 158 23.19 -2.47 -7.23
CA ASP A 158 23.10 -1.05 -7.60
C ASP A 158 21.89 -0.86 -8.53
N ALA A 159 21.06 0.15 -8.27
CA ALA A 159 19.86 0.44 -9.06
C ALA A 159 20.17 0.85 -10.52
N ASN A 160 21.42 1.17 -10.85
CA ASN A 160 21.88 1.49 -12.20
C ASN A 160 22.67 0.36 -12.86
N SER A 161 22.73 -0.83 -12.25
CA SER A 161 23.48 -1.96 -12.80
C SER A 161 22.69 -2.74 -13.86
N ASP A 162 23.39 -3.37 -14.80
CA ASP A 162 22.78 -4.29 -15.77
C ASP A 162 21.99 -5.42 -15.09
N ALA A 163 22.49 -5.90 -13.94
CA ALA A 163 21.82 -6.92 -13.14
C ALA A 163 20.45 -6.44 -12.63
N PHE A 164 20.35 -5.18 -12.18
CA PHE A 164 19.10 -4.59 -11.75
C PHE A 164 18.10 -4.50 -12.91
N PHE A 165 18.50 -3.94 -14.06
CA PHE A 165 17.60 -3.79 -15.21
C PHE A 165 17.16 -5.13 -15.80
N LEU A 166 18.04 -6.14 -15.83
CA LEU A 166 17.69 -7.48 -16.29
C LEU A 166 16.69 -8.16 -15.36
N LEU A 167 16.88 -8.03 -14.03
CA LEU A 167 15.92 -8.53 -13.05
C LEU A 167 14.59 -7.77 -13.12
N GLN A 168 14.61 -6.44 -13.26
CA GLN A 168 13.41 -5.64 -13.42
C GLN A 168 12.59 -6.09 -14.61
N ASN A 169 13.18 -6.19 -15.80
CA ASN A 169 12.50 -6.65 -16.99
C ASN A 169 11.94 -8.08 -16.83
N TRP A 170 12.69 -8.98 -16.20
CA TRP A 170 12.20 -10.33 -15.93
C TRP A 170 11.00 -10.35 -14.97
N LEU A 171 11.01 -9.53 -13.92
CA LEU A 171 9.91 -9.43 -12.96
C LEU A 171 8.67 -8.75 -13.59
N GLU A 172 8.86 -7.71 -14.39
CA GLU A 172 7.80 -7.05 -15.18
C GLU A 172 7.14 -8.04 -16.17
N ASN A 173 7.91 -9.00 -16.69
CA ASN A 173 7.41 -10.11 -17.50
C ASN A 173 6.82 -11.28 -16.68
N GLY A 174 6.44 -11.06 -15.42
CA GLY A 174 5.77 -12.04 -14.57
C GLY A 174 6.70 -13.11 -13.98
N ALA A 175 8.01 -12.85 -13.99
CA ALA A 175 9.04 -13.75 -13.47
C ALA A 175 8.95 -15.17 -14.07
N THR A 176 8.63 -15.28 -15.35
CA THR A 176 8.44 -16.56 -16.06
C THR A 176 9.77 -17.24 -16.35
N GLU A 177 9.75 -18.56 -16.52
CA GLU A 177 10.97 -19.34 -16.76
C GLU A 177 11.63 -19.01 -18.11
N ASN A 178 10.81 -18.64 -19.10
CA ASN A 178 11.22 -18.24 -20.44
C ASN A 178 11.47 -16.72 -20.58
N GLY A 179 11.17 -15.92 -19.55
CA GLY A 179 11.35 -14.47 -19.55
C GLY A 179 10.38 -13.68 -20.43
N LEU A 180 9.35 -14.34 -20.96
CA LEU A 180 8.31 -13.70 -21.75
C LEU A 180 7.10 -13.38 -20.86
N PRO A 181 6.43 -12.23 -21.08
CA PRO A 181 5.22 -11.91 -20.34
C PRO A 181 4.13 -12.95 -20.62
N PRO A 182 3.37 -13.39 -19.61
CA PRO A 182 2.22 -14.24 -19.84
C PRO A 182 1.16 -13.47 -20.65
N ALA A 183 0.37 -14.19 -21.44
CA ALA A 183 -0.80 -13.58 -22.07
C ALA A 183 -1.81 -13.17 -20.98
N THR A 184 -2.41 -12.00 -21.15
CA THR A 184 -3.41 -11.39 -20.24
C THR A 184 -4.78 -11.24 -20.90
N PRO A 185 -5.34 -12.29 -21.53
CA PRO A 185 -6.65 -12.18 -22.18
C PRO A 185 -7.72 -11.77 -21.17
N ALA A 186 -8.69 -10.95 -21.61
CA ALA A 186 -9.84 -10.59 -20.80
C ALA A 186 -10.49 -11.85 -20.20
N GLN A 187 -10.72 -11.82 -18.90
CA GLN A 187 -11.41 -12.85 -18.14
C GLN A 187 -12.75 -12.30 -17.67
N VAL A 188 -13.77 -13.13 -17.68
CA VAL A 188 -15.05 -12.85 -17.02
C VAL A 188 -15.02 -13.58 -15.69
N GLY A 189 -15.28 -12.87 -14.59
CA GLY A 189 -15.33 -13.47 -13.27
C GLY A 189 -16.43 -14.53 -13.15
N ASP A 190 -16.27 -15.42 -12.18
CA ASP A 190 -17.21 -16.49 -11.85
C ASP A 190 -17.83 -16.32 -10.44
N GLY A 191 -18.90 -17.06 -10.19
CA GLY A 191 -19.66 -16.98 -8.94
C GLY A 191 -20.68 -15.84 -8.91
N ALA A 192 -21.69 -15.97 -8.04
CA ALA A 192 -22.74 -14.96 -7.89
C ALA A 192 -22.16 -13.66 -7.32
N CYS A 193 -22.68 -12.53 -7.80
CA CYS A 193 -22.46 -11.23 -7.18
C CYS A 193 -23.13 -11.15 -5.80
N SER A 194 -22.67 -10.23 -4.97
CA SER A 194 -23.26 -9.95 -3.66
C SER A 194 -24.30 -8.82 -3.76
N ASN A 195 -25.41 -8.96 -3.03
CA ASN A 195 -26.40 -7.88 -2.81
C ASN A 195 -26.19 -7.18 -1.44
N SER A 196 -25.09 -7.48 -0.76
CA SER A 196 -24.84 -6.99 0.60
C SER A 196 -24.27 -5.57 0.59
N LEU A 197 -24.99 -4.63 1.20
CA LEU A 197 -24.50 -3.29 1.46
C LEU A 197 -23.76 -3.23 2.80
N PRO A 198 -22.62 -2.51 2.89
CA PRO A 198 -21.95 -2.30 4.17
C PRO A 198 -22.87 -1.59 5.18
N PRO A 199 -22.83 -1.97 6.47
CA PRO A 199 -23.57 -1.26 7.51
C PRO A 199 -23.23 0.23 7.51
N GLY A 200 -24.26 1.08 7.62
CA GLY A 200 -24.11 2.54 7.65
C GLY A 200 -24.01 3.21 6.27
N PHE A 201 -23.96 2.46 5.16
CA PHE A 201 -24.07 3.07 3.84
C PHE A 201 -25.40 3.81 3.68
N THR A 202 -25.34 5.08 3.30
CA THR A 202 -26.51 5.90 3.02
C THR A 202 -26.38 6.55 1.65
N LYS A 203 -27.33 6.28 0.75
CA LYS A 203 -27.37 6.86 -0.60
C LYS A 203 -27.22 8.39 -0.61
N ALA A 204 -27.83 9.08 0.36
CA ALA A 204 -27.82 10.53 0.46
C ALA A 204 -26.41 11.15 0.66
N ASP A 205 -25.43 10.37 1.10
CA ASP A 205 -24.05 10.85 1.30
C ASP A 205 -23.27 11.02 -0.01
N TYR A 206 -23.74 10.38 -1.08
CA TYR A 206 -23.08 10.34 -2.39
C TYR A 206 -23.97 10.82 -3.53
N VAL A 207 -25.28 10.58 -3.44
CA VAL A 207 -26.27 11.03 -4.42
C VAL A 207 -26.99 12.25 -3.86
N THR A 208 -26.48 13.42 -4.23
CA THR A 208 -26.95 14.74 -3.83
C THR A 208 -27.49 15.50 -5.05
N PRO A 209 -28.14 16.67 -4.90
CA PRO A 209 -28.51 17.49 -6.04
C PRO A 209 -27.34 17.84 -6.97
N LEU A 210 -26.11 17.92 -6.44
CA LEU A 210 -24.90 18.22 -7.21
C LEU A 210 -24.40 17.02 -8.01
N THR A 211 -24.63 15.78 -7.53
CA THR A 211 -24.11 14.54 -8.13
C THR A 211 -25.18 13.72 -8.82
N GLN A 212 -26.46 14.12 -8.75
CA GLN A 212 -27.59 13.39 -9.31
C GLN A 212 -27.43 13.09 -10.80
N ALA A 213 -26.99 14.08 -11.60
CA ALA A 213 -26.79 13.88 -13.03
C ALA A 213 -25.73 12.81 -13.33
N ALA A 214 -24.61 12.82 -12.61
CA ALA A 214 -23.56 11.82 -12.76
C ALA A 214 -23.99 10.43 -12.29
N PHE A 215 -24.85 10.35 -11.26
CA PHE A 215 -25.45 9.09 -10.81
C PHE A 215 -26.40 8.50 -11.87
N GLU A 216 -27.23 9.31 -12.51
CA GLU A 216 -28.10 8.85 -13.61
C GLU A 216 -27.28 8.37 -14.81
N THR A 217 -26.20 9.10 -15.17
CA THR A 217 -25.26 8.66 -16.22
C THR A 217 -24.57 7.34 -15.85
N TYR A 218 -24.12 7.21 -14.59
CA TYR A 218 -23.49 5.98 -14.10
C TYR A 218 -24.42 4.77 -14.27
N LYS A 219 -25.66 4.88 -13.80
CA LYS A 219 -26.68 3.83 -13.92
C LYS A 219 -26.93 3.43 -15.37
N ALA A 220 -27.04 4.41 -16.26
CA ALA A 220 -27.42 4.19 -17.65
C ALA A 220 -26.27 3.68 -18.52
N GLN A 221 -25.01 4.03 -18.19
CA GLN A 221 -23.88 3.85 -19.11
C GLN A 221 -22.70 3.09 -18.49
N VAL A 222 -22.34 3.35 -17.22
CA VAL A 222 -21.13 2.77 -16.61
C VAL A 222 -21.42 1.43 -15.94
N GLN A 223 -22.50 1.33 -15.14
CA GLN A 223 -22.85 0.08 -14.47
C GLN A 223 -23.04 -1.09 -15.46
N PRO A 224 -23.72 -0.94 -16.61
CA PRO A 224 -23.86 -2.02 -17.59
C PRO A 224 -22.52 -2.56 -18.08
N ILE A 225 -21.54 -1.68 -18.37
CA ILE A 225 -20.18 -2.07 -18.78
C ILE A 225 -19.52 -2.92 -17.69
N LEU A 226 -19.54 -2.45 -16.44
CA LEU A 226 -18.95 -3.21 -15.32
C LEU A 226 -19.60 -4.59 -15.16
N THR A 227 -20.91 -4.70 -15.38
CA THR A 227 -21.62 -5.99 -15.32
C THR A 227 -21.30 -6.89 -16.52
N GLU A 228 -21.23 -6.36 -17.74
CA GLU A 228 -20.94 -7.12 -18.97
C GLU A 228 -19.52 -7.72 -18.96
N HIS A 229 -18.54 -6.97 -18.43
CA HIS A 229 -17.18 -7.47 -18.20
C HIS A 229 -17.05 -8.41 -16.99
N GLY A 230 -18.16 -8.72 -16.30
CA GLY A 230 -18.17 -9.62 -15.14
C GLY A 230 -17.44 -9.07 -13.91
N CYS A 231 -17.27 -7.74 -13.80
CA CYS A 231 -16.55 -7.16 -12.67
C CYS A 231 -17.23 -7.50 -11.34
N SER A 232 -18.57 -7.46 -11.28
CA SER A 232 -19.34 -7.73 -10.06
C SER A 232 -19.40 -9.21 -9.66
N ALA A 233 -18.74 -10.12 -10.39
CA ALA A 233 -18.70 -11.53 -10.03
C ALA A 233 -17.98 -11.79 -8.69
N GLY A 234 -18.40 -12.83 -7.97
CA GLY A 234 -17.91 -13.13 -6.63
C GLY A 234 -16.40 -13.41 -6.54
N SER A 235 -15.79 -13.96 -7.59
CA SER A 235 -14.32 -14.15 -7.65
C SER A 235 -13.53 -12.90 -8.02
N CYS A 236 -14.19 -11.80 -8.36
CA CYS A 236 -13.58 -10.52 -8.70
C CYS A 236 -13.98 -9.43 -7.69
N HIS A 237 -14.94 -8.58 -8.04
CA HIS A 237 -15.35 -7.43 -7.25
C HIS A 237 -16.69 -7.62 -6.53
N GLY A 238 -17.33 -8.77 -6.68
CA GLY A 238 -18.61 -9.13 -6.07
C GLY A 238 -18.55 -9.53 -4.59
N ALA A 239 -17.39 -9.36 -3.93
CA ALA A 239 -17.20 -9.83 -2.57
C ALA A 239 -16.57 -8.73 -1.67
N PRO A 240 -17.05 -8.55 -0.41
CA PRO A 240 -16.67 -7.41 0.45
C PRO A 240 -15.18 -7.29 0.77
N GLN A 241 -14.41 -8.37 0.61
CA GLN A 241 -12.97 -8.36 0.77
C GLN A 241 -12.23 -7.62 -0.35
N SER A 242 -12.86 -7.36 -1.50
CA SER A 242 -12.25 -6.61 -2.60
C SER A 242 -12.05 -5.14 -2.24
N ASP A 243 -10.95 -4.54 -2.72
CA ASP A 243 -10.69 -3.11 -2.55
C ASP A 243 -11.74 -2.28 -3.32
N PHE A 244 -12.01 -2.70 -4.56
CA PHE A 244 -13.13 -2.20 -5.37
C PHE A 244 -14.28 -3.20 -5.22
N TYR A 245 -15.06 -3.11 -4.14
CA TYR A 245 -16.22 -3.98 -3.93
C TYR A 245 -17.46 -3.36 -4.57
N ILE A 246 -18.14 -4.07 -5.46
CA ILE A 246 -19.43 -3.65 -6.05
C ILE A 246 -20.46 -4.77 -5.91
N THR A 247 -21.70 -4.38 -5.69
CA THR A 247 -22.87 -5.26 -5.60
C THR A 247 -23.40 -5.64 -6.99
N CYS A 248 -24.44 -6.48 -7.04
CA CYS A 248 -25.14 -6.83 -8.26
C CYS A 248 -25.74 -5.60 -8.99
N GLY A 249 -26.14 -4.56 -8.25
CA GLY A 249 -26.70 -3.34 -8.84
C GLY A 249 -28.16 -3.51 -9.26
N GLU A 250 -28.90 -4.42 -8.61
CA GLU A 250 -30.30 -4.71 -8.95
C GLU A 250 -31.28 -3.69 -8.34
N GLY A 251 -30.89 -3.09 -7.22
CA GLY A 251 -31.66 -2.07 -6.50
C GLY A 251 -31.06 -0.67 -6.59
N GLU A 252 -31.86 0.36 -6.27
CA GLU A 252 -31.39 1.75 -6.32
C GLU A 252 -30.29 2.05 -5.29
N ASP A 253 -30.37 1.46 -4.09
CA ASP A 253 -29.34 1.60 -3.06
C ASP A 253 -28.04 0.87 -3.44
N GLU A 254 -28.16 -0.30 -4.10
CA GLU A 254 -27.02 -1.02 -4.67
C GLU A 254 -26.34 -0.22 -5.79
N LEU A 255 -27.12 0.40 -6.68
CA LEU A 255 -26.60 1.26 -7.72
C LEU A 255 -25.92 2.50 -7.13
N ALA A 256 -26.49 3.11 -6.10
CA ALA A 256 -25.87 4.24 -5.41
C ALA A 256 -24.57 3.84 -4.70
N PHE A 257 -24.55 2.64 -4.12
CA PHE A 257 -23.33 2.07 -3.56
C PHE A 257 -22.28 1.87 -4.64
N ASN A 258 -22.59 1.17 -5.72
CA ASN A 258 -21.65 0.92 -6.83
C ASN A 258 -21.13 2.22 -7.44
N PHE A 259 -22.00 3.24 -7.58
CA PHE A 259 -21.61 4.59 -7.99
C PHE A 259 -20.57 5.20 -7.04
N SER A 260 -20.79 5.16 -5.73
CA SER A 260 -19.85 5.67 -4.73
C SER A 260 -18.50 4.95 -4.77
N GLN A 261 -18.53 3.64 -5.04
CA GLN A 261 -17.34 2.83 -5.15
C GLN A 261 -16.57 3.20 -6.41
N ALA A 262 -17.21 3.26 -7.58
CA ALA A 262 -16.56 3.65 -8.84
C ALA A 262 -15.99 5.07 -8.76
N TRP A 263 -16.74 6.01 -8.18
CA TRP A 263 -16.30 7.38 -8.02
C TRP A 263 -15.04 7.48 -7.14
N SER A 264 -14.93 6.64 -6.11
CA SER A 264 -13.74 6.63 -5.25
C SER A 264 -12.45 6.23 -5.98
N PHE A 265 -12.52 5.63 -7.17
CA PHE A 265 -11.38 5.24 -8.01
C PHE A 265 -11.07 6.22 -9.15
N VAL A 266 -11.78 7.36 -9.19
CA VAL A 266 -11.50 8.49 -10.10
C VAL A 266 -10.37 9.35 -9.53
N ASN A 267 -9.47 9.81 -10.40
CA ASN A 267 -8.32 10.64 -10.05
C ASN A 267 -8.29 11.94 -10.89
N ASP A 268 -7.37 12.84 -10.55
CA ASP A 268 -7.07 14.06 -11.31
C ASP A 268 -5.55 14.10 -11.61
N PRO A 269 -5.11 14.04 -12.88
CA PRO A 269 -5.94 13.99 -14.10
C PRO A 269 -6.71 12.67 -14.25
N VAL A 270 -7.82 12.70 -15.00
CA VAL A 270 -8.74 11.56 -15.14
C VAL A 270 -8.06 10.32 -15.71
N GLU A 271 -7.08 10.47 -16.59
CA GLU A 271 -6.31 9.37 -17.18
C GLU A 271 -5.52 8.55 -16.14
N ASP A 272 -5.29 9.12 -14.94
CA ASP A 272 -4.66 8.45 -13.82
C ASP A 272 -5.64 7.66 -12.93
N SER A 273 -6.94 7.71 -13.24
CA SER A 273 -7.99 6.95 -12.54
C SER A 273 -7.71 5.45 -12.63
N GLN A 274 -7.68 4.77 -11.49
CA GLN A 274 -7.45 3.32 -11.50
C GLN A 274 -8.61 2.55 -12.10
N LEU A 275 -9.82 3.13 -12.05
CA LEU A 275 -10.99 2.62 -12.79
C LEU A 275 -10.74 2.51 -14.30
N LEU A 276 -9.82 3.32 -14.85
CA LEU A 276 -9.44 3.29 -16.26
C LEU A 276 -8.15 2.49 -16.49
N ARG A 277 -7.11 2.69 -15.67
CA ARG A 277 -5.79 2.10 -15.92
C ARG A 277 -5.70 0.61 -15.60
N VAL A 278 -6.39 0.13 -14.57
CA VAL A 278 -6.33 -1.28 -14.15
C VAL A 278 -6.97 -2.22 -15.18
N PRO A 279 -8.15 -1.93 -15.75
CA PRO A 279 -8.73 -2.79 -16.79
C PRO A 279 -8.12 -2.60 -18.19
N LEU A 280 -7.31 -1.57 -18.42
CA LEU A 280 -6.68 -1.29 -19.71
C LEU A 280 -5.46 -2.18 -19.95
N ALA A 281 -5.25 -2.59 -21.20
CA ALA A 281 -4.08 -3.36 -21.60
C ALA A 281 -2.77 -2.65 -21.25
N VAL A 282 -1.79 -3.40 -20.73
CA VAL A 282 -0.46 -2.86 -20.37
C VAL A 282 0.21 -2.16 -21.55
N GLY A 283 0.10 -2.72 -22.76
CA GLY A 283 0.63 -2.12 -23.98
C GLY A 283 0.00 -0.77 -24.38
N ALA A 284 -1.18 -0.46 -23.83
CA ALA A 284 -1.88 0.81 -24.00
C ALA A 284 -1.68 1.78 -22.82
N GLY A 285 -0.76 1.48 -21.90
CA GLY A 285 -0.49 2.29 -20.71
C GLY A 285 -1.38 1.96 -19.50
N GLY A 286 -2.06 0.81 -19.55
CA GLY A 286 -2.79 0.24 -18.43
C GLY A 286 -1.89 -0.55 -17.47
N ARG A 287 -2.50 -1.38 -16.62
CA ARG A 287 -1.83 -2.08 -15.52
C ARG A 287 -2.30 -3.52 -15.45
N GLY A 288 -1.43 -4.40 -14.95
CA GLY A 288 -1.80 -5.81 -14.77
C GLY A 288 -2.97 -5.96 -13.79
N HIS A 289 -3.96 -6.75 -14.19
CA HIS A 289 -5.15 -7.08 -13.42
C HIS A 289 -5.41 -8.59 -13.52
N THR A 290 -5.89 -9.21 -12.44
CA THR A 290 -6.22 -10.65 -12.45
C THR A 290 -7.37 -10.99 -13.39
N GLY A 291 -8.26 -10.03 -13.65
CA GLY A 291 -9.29 -10.14 -14.70
C GLY A 291 -8.74 -9.99 -16.12
N GLY A 292 -7.44 -9.78 -16.33
CA GLY A 292 -6.87 -9.53 -17.66
C GLY A 292 -7.22 -8.16 -18.24
N ASP A 293 -6.84 -7.98 -19.51
CA ASP A 293 -6.99 -6.72 -20.26
C ASP A 293 -8.42 -6.59 -20.78
N GLN A 294 -9.29 -5.90 -20.05
CA GLN A 294 -10.71 -5.69 -20.42
C GLN A 294 -10.86 -4.68 -21.57
N PHE A 295 -9.97 -3.69 -21.64
CA PHE A 295 -9.92 -2.73 -22.73
C PHE A 295 -8.59 -2.85 -23.49
N ALA A 296 -8.67 -3.05 -24.80
CA ALA A 296 -7.46 -3.21 -25.62
C ALA A 296 -6.69 -1.88 -25.83
N SER A 297 -7.37 -0.74 -25.76
CA SER A 297 -6.79 0.58 -26.01
C SER A 297 -7.62 1.71 -25.38
N THR A 298 -7.05 2.92 -25.32
CA THR A 298 -7.78 4.12 -24.89
C THR A 298 -8.80 4.63 -25.91
N SER A 299 -8.82 4.07 -27.13
CA SER A 299 -9.84 4.34 -28.14
C SER A 299 -11.04 3.37 -28.08
N ASP A 300 -11.04 2.46 -27.10
CA ASP A 300 -12.18 1.59 -26.85
C ASP A 300 -13.41 2.43 -26.44
N ALA A 301 -14.58 2.13 -27.00
CA ALA A 301 -15.79 2.93 -26.79
C ALA A 301 -16.30 2.85 -25.35
N GLU A 302 -16.13 1.70 -24.70
CA GLU A 302 -16.53 1.50 -23.30
C GLU A 302 -15.55 2.18 -22.36
N TYR A 303 -14.25 2.10 -22.67
CA TYR A 303 -13.23 2.89 -21.98
C TYR A 303 -13.54 4.40 -22.03
N ASP A 304 -13.85 4.94 -23.22
CA ASP A 304 -14.15 6.36 -23.39
C ASP A 304 -15.45 6.79 -22.69
N THR A 305 -16.44 5.88 -22.61
CA THR A 305 -17.67 6.08 -21.84
C THR A 305 -17.37 6.25 -20.35
N ILE A 306 -16.56 5.34 -19.77
CA ILE A 306 -16.15 5.44 -18.36
C ILE A 306 -15.30 6.69 -18.13
N ARG A 307 -14.37 7.00 -19.05
CA ARG A 307 -13.50 8.18 -18.97
C ARG A 307 -14.30 9.48 -18.96
N THR A 308 -15.26 9.60 -19.87
CA THR A 308 -16.14 10.78 -19.96
C THR A 308 -16.97 10.97 -18.70
N TRP A 309 -17.51 9.88 -18.14
CA TRP A 309 -18.22 9.93 -16.87
C TRP A 309 -17.29 10.34 -15.71
N ALA A 310 -16.09 9.76 -15.64
CA ALA A 310 -15.10 10.04 -14.61
C ALA A 310 -14.63 11.51 -14.64
N ASP A 311 -14.40 12.06 -15.84
CA ASP A 311 -14.03 13.47 -16.03
C ASP A 311 -15.14 14.41 -15.53
N ALA A 312 -16.39 14.08 -15.85
CA ALA A 312 -17.54 14.88 -15.47
C ALA A 312 -17.80 14.91 -13.95
N ILE A 313 -17.57 13.79 -13.25
CA ILE A 313 -17.79 13.69 -11.79
C ILE A 313 -16.59 14.17 -10.97
N GLY A 314 -15.37 14.08 -11.52
CA GLY A 314 -14.13 14.48 -10.87
C GLY A 314 -13.69 13.56 -9.73
N LYS A 315 -12.54 13.87 -9.11
CA LYS A 315 -12.01 13.11 -7.96
C LYS A 315 -12.93 13.27 -6.74
N LEU A 316 -13.19 12.16 -6.05
CA LEU A 316 -13.87 12.19 -4.76
C LEU A 316 -12.90 12.65 -3.66
N GLU A 317 -13.21 13.76 -3.00
CA GLU A 317 -12.41 14.27 -1.89
C GLU A 317 -12.49 13.35 -0.66
N PHE A 318 -11.33 12.90 -0.20
CA PHE A 318 -11.20 12.19 1.07
C PHE A 318 -11.35 13.15 2.26
N ALA A 319 -11.66 12.62 3.44
CA ALA A 319 -11.76 13.31 4.73
C ALA A 319 -12.88 14.35 4.89
N LYS A 320 -13.43 14.96 3.83
CA LYS A 320 -14.48 15.99 3.89
C LYS A 320 -14.18 17.11 4.92
N GLY A 321 -12.91 17.49 5.07
CA GLY A 321 -12.44 18.51 6.01
C GLY A 321 -12.04 18.01 7.41
N ASP A 322 -12.15 16.71 7.69
CA ASP A 322 -11.66 16.12 8.95
C ASP A 322 -10.13 16.22 9.04
N ALA A 323 -9.65 16.96 10.04
CA ALA A 323 -8.22 17.25 10.19
C ALA A 323 -7.38 16.01 10.53
N GLY A 324 -7.94 15.04 11.26
CA GLY A 324 -7.26 13.79 11.62
C GLY A 324 -7.08 12.89 10.40
N LYS A 325 -8.13 12.74 9.60
CA LYS A 325 -8.10 12.03 8.32
C LYS A 325 -7.16 12.69 7.32
N ILE A 326 -7.22 14.03 7.17
CA ILE A 326 -6.27 14.77 6.32
C ILE A 326 -4.83 14.49 6.76
N PHE A 327 -4.53 14.59 8.06
CA PHE A 327 -3.20 14.31 8.58
C PHE A 327 -2.77 12.86 8.28
N PHE A 328 -3.66 11.90 8.46
CA PHE A 328 -3.42 10.50 8.17
C PHE A 328 -3.05 10.28 6.70
N ALA A 329 -3.86 10.76 5.76
CA ALA A 329 -3.59 10.59 4.32
C ALA A 329 -2.30 11.27 3.89
N GLN A 330 -1.95 12.42 4.49
CA GLN A 330 -0.77 13.19 4.10
C GLN A 330 0.53 12.71 4.76
N ASN A 331 0.47 12.11 5.96
CA ASN A 331 1.66 11.85 6.76
C ASN A 331 1.78 10.40 7.25
N ILE A 332 0.68 9.73 7.60
CA ILE A 332 0.71 8.37 8.15
C ILE A 332 0.66 7.33 7.04
N GLN A 333 -0.32 7.40 6.14
CA GLN A 333 -0.46 6.49 5.01
C GLN A 333 0.82 6.44 4.15
N PRO A 334 1.43 7.56 3.72
CA PRO A 334 2.68 7.48 2.97
C PRO A 334 3.82 6.91 3.81
N LEU A 335 3.91 7.21 5.11
CA LEU A 335 4.95 6.66 5.98
C LEU A 335 4.86 5.12 6.07
N LEU A 336 3.65 4.58 6.20
CA LEU A 336 3.41 3.13 6.17
C LEU A 336 3.90 2.49 4.86
N LEU A 337 3.79 3.20 3.73
CA LEU A 337 4.28 2.73 2.43
C LEU A 337 5.80 2.84 2.33
N LEU A 338 6.38 3.98 2.71
CA LEU A 338 7.82 4.19 2.67
C LEU A 338 8.57 3.16 3.50
N ARG A 339 7.96 2.72 4.62
CA ARG A 339 8.50 1.74 5.54
C ARG A 339 8.08 0.29 5.24
N GLY A 340 7.36 0.05 4.13
CA GLY A 340 7.10 -1.29 3.62
C GLY A 340 5.97 -2.05 4.28
N CYS A 341 5.17 -1.40 5.13
CA CYS A 341 4.10 -2.04 5.88
C CYS A 341 3.06 -2.67 4.94
N ALA A 342 2.65 -1.94 3.89
CA ALA A 342 1.61 -2.41 2.96
C ALA A 342 2.11 -3.40 1.88
N SER A 343 3.33 -3.93 2.00
CA SER A 343 3.83 -4.93 1.04
C SER A 343 3.03 -6.24 1.15
N GLU A 344 2.96 -7.00 0.06
CA GLU A 344 2.12 -8.21 -0.02
C GLU A 344 2.39 -9.19 1.12
N ALA A 345 3.67 -9.38 1.45
CA ALA A 345 4.16 -10.27 2.49
C ALA A 345 3.89 -9.81 3.94
N CYS A 346 3.44 -8.57 4.14
CA CYS A 346 3.37 -7.91 5.45
C CYS A 346 1.93 -7.59 5.85
N HIS A 347 1.37 -6.45 5.46
CA HIS A 347 0.03 -6.00 5.87
C HIS A 347 -0.89 -5.80 4.67
N SER A 348 -0.83 -6.70 3.69
CA SER A 348 -1.77 -6.72 2.58
C SER A 348 -3.06 -7.47 2.93
N PRO A 349 -4.12 -7.39 2.10
CA PRO A 349 -5.30 -8.24 2.28
C PRO A 349 -5.00 -9.74 2.25
N ALA A 350 -3.95 -10.15 1.52
CA ALA A 350 -3.47 -11.54 1.42
C ALA A 350 -2.63 -11.99 2.63
N ALA A 351 -2.21 -11.07 3.50
CA ALA A 351 -1.40 -11.40 4.66
C ALA A 351 -2.17 -12.23 5.70
N THR A 352 -1.43 -13.03 6.48
CA THR A 352 -1.98 -13.95 7.50
C THR A 352 -2.07 -13.32 8.91
N ASN A 353 -2.09 -11.99 9.00
CA ASN A 353 -2.25 -11.27 10.27
C ASN A 353 -3.46 -10.32 10.21
N ASP A 354 -3.84 -9.80 11.38
CA ASP A 354 -5.04 -8.98 11.55
C ASP A 354 -4.92 -7.58 10.95
N PHE A 355 -3.71 -7.02 10.92
CA PHE A 355 -3.49 -5.67 10.39
C PHE A 355 -3.38 -5.74 8.86
N LYS A 356 -4.50 -5.48 8.17
CA LYS A 356 -4.61 -5.60 6.70
C LYS A 356 -4.93 -4.26 6.05
N LEU A 357 -3.89 -3.58 5.58
CA LEU A 357 -4.02 -2.36 4.80
C LEU A 357 -4.53 -2.67 3.39
N ARG A 358 -5.45 -1.84 2.92
CA ARG A 358 -5.75 -1.66 1.50
C ARG A 358 -4.50 -1.10 0.84
N SER A 359 -4.09 -1.72 -0.27
CA SER A 359 -2.75 -1.53 -0.79
C SER A 359 -2.65 -0.40 -1.81
N GLY A 360 -3.77 0.12 -2.30
CA GLY A 360 -3.81 1.15 -3.33
C GLY A 360 -3.30 0.62 -4.67
N THR A 361 -2.92 1.48 -5.60
CA THR A 361 -2.31 1.05 -6.88
C THR A 361 -1.35 2.11 -7.44
N GLN A 362 -0.05 1.81 -7.48
CA GLN A 362 1.07 2.69 -7.89
C GLN A 362 0.85 4.18 -7.59
N GLY A 363 0.74 4.52 -6.31
CA GLY A 363 0.59 5.90 -5.82
C GLY A 363 -0.81 6.48 -5.79
N PHE A 364 -1.82 5.72 -6.20
CA PHE A 364 -3.22 6.04 -6.01
C PHE A 364 -3.79 5.29 -4.80
N PHE A 365 -4.55 5.98 -3.97
CA PHE A 365 -5.45 5.39 -2.99
C PHE A 365 -6.86 5.94 -3.22
N SER A 366 -7.85 5.05 -3.31
CA SER A 366 -9.24 5.48 -3.34
C SER A 366 -9.63 6.08 -2.00
N ALA A 367 -10.62 6.97 -1.99
CA ALA A 367 -11.17 7.51 -0.75
C ALA A 367 -11.65 6.38 0.20
N VAL A 368 -12.19 5.29 -0.36
CA VAL A 368 -12.59 4.09 0.39
C VAL A 368 -11.38 3.35 0.98
N ALA A 369 -10.28 3.23 0.25
CA ALA A 369 -9.06 2.61 0.76
C ALA A 369 -8.44 3.43 1.90
N LEU A 370 -8.37 4.75 1.75
CA LEU A 370 -7.89 5.66 2.81
C LEU A 370 -8.77 5.58 4.05
N GLU A 371 -10.09 5.62 3.89
CA GLU A 371 -11.05 5.49 4.99
C GLU A 371 -10.87 4.17 5.74
N LYS A 372 -10.83 3.03 5.02
CA LYS A 372 -10.63 1.72 5.64
C LYS A 372 -9.29 1.64 6.37
N ASN A 373 -8.20 2.16 5.79
CA ASN A 373 -6.89 2.14 6.43
C ASN A 373 -6.84 3.05 7.66
N TYR A 374 -7.48 4.21 7.61
CA TYR A 374 -7.59 5.15 8.73
C TYR A 374 -8.34 4.50 9.89
N GLU A 375 -9.56 4.01 9.65
CA GLU A 375 -10.41 3.41 10.69
C GLU A 375 -9.77 2.13 11.27
N LEU A 376 -9.19 1.27 10.42
CA LEU A 376 -8.45 0.08 10.87
C LEU A 376 -7.31 0.46 11.82
N LEU A 377 -6.44 1.37 11.38
CA LEU A 377 -5.29 1.74 12.18
C LEU A 377 -5.71 2.42 13.48
N LYS A 378 -6.61 3.41 13.39
CA LYS A 378 -7.10 4.20 14.52
C LYS A 378 -7.81 3.34 15.56
N ASN A 379 -8.76 2.50 15.14
CA ASN A 379 -9.65 1.82 16.07
C ASN A 379 -9.10 0.49 16.58
N GLU A 380 -8.25 -0.20 15.81
CA GLU A 380 -7.79 -1.55 16.17
C GLU A 380 -6.32 -1.62 16.60
N PHE A 381 -5.50 -0.64 16.20
CA PHE A 381 -4.04 -0.72 16.38
C PHE A 381 -3.40 0.48 17.07
N MET A 382 -4.15 1.58 17.25
CA MET A 382 -3.76 2.72 18.06
C MET A 382 -4.43 2.65 19.44
N ALA A 383 -3.66 2.97 20.47
CA ALA A 383 -4.12 3.02 21.86
C ALA A 383 -4.41 4.48 22.23
N LEU A 384 -5.51 5.03 21.70
CA LEU A 384 -5.86 6.45 21.83
C LEU A 384 -6.13 6.86 23.28
N GLU A 385 -6.39 5.93 24.18
CA GLU A 385 -6.54 6.14 25.61
C GLU A 385 -5.23 6.58 26.30
N PHE A 386 -4.08 6.32 25.68
CA PHE A 386 -2.76 6.78 26.15
C PHE A 386 -2.24 7.95 25.34
N ALA A 387 -1.53 8.88 25.99
CA ALA A 387 -0.86 10.00 25.33
C ALA A 387 0.52 9.65 24.72
N ASP A 388 0.95 8.39 24.82
CA ASP A 388 2.25 7.92 24.32
C ASP A 388 2.04 6.90 23.20
N ALA A 389 2.48 7.24 21.99
CA ALA A 389 2.32 6.42 20.81
C ALA A 389 2.95 5.03 20.96
N ARG A 390 3.98 4.85 21.80
CA ARG A 390 4.59 3.53 22.08
C ARG A 390 3.61 2.53 22.69
N ARG A 391 2.50 2.98 23.27
CA ARG A 391 1.44 2.09 23.79
C ARG A 391 0.59 1.48 22.69
N SER A 392 0.62 2.06 21.49
CA SER A 392 -0.10 1.57 20.31
C SER A 392 0.62 0.37 19.71
N ARG A 393 -0.11 -0.71 19.41
CA ARG A 393 0.45 -1.94 18.82
C ARG A 393 1.12 -1.69 17.47
N ALA A 394 0.54 -0.82 16.64
CA ALA A 394 1.12 -0.44 15.35
C ALA A 394 2.49 0.22 15.49
N VAL A 395 2.67 1.02 16.55
CA VAL A 395 3.91 1.76 16.79
C VAL A 395 4.93 0.87 17.51
N ALA A 396 4.55 0.20 18.59
CA ALA A 396 5.44 -0.65 19.38
C ALA A 396 6.12 -1.76 18.54
N LYS A 397 5.40 -2.36 17.57
CA LYS A 397 5.96 -3.33 16.63
C LYS A 397 6.94 -2.72 15.63
N GLY A 398 6.89 -1.41 15.42
CA GLY A 398 7.80 -0.67 14.56
C GLY A 398 9.07 -0.20 15.26
N LEU A 399 9.25 -0.47 16.55
CA LEU A 399 10.36 0.05 17.36
C LEU A 399 11.29 -1.06 17.86
N LEU A 400 12.51 -0.69 18.25
CA LEU A 400 13.46 -1.61 18.87
C LEU A 400 12.97 -2.04 20.25
N ALA A 401 13.08 -3.34 20.56
CA ALA A 401 12.67 -3.87 21.86
C ALA A 401 13.42 -3.20 23.03
N ALA A 402 14.70 -2.90 22.83
CA ALA A 402 15.52 -2.11 23.73
C ALA A 402 16.32 -1.10 22.90
N TYR A 403 16.24 0.18 23.25
CA TYR A 403 17.05 1.20 22.61
C TYR A 403 18.45 1.24 23.27
N PRO A 404 19.55 1.05 22.51
CA PRO A 404 20.89 0.98 23.09
C PRO A 404 21.22 2.20 23.95
N GLY A 405 21.66 1.96 25.19
CA GLY A 405 22.06 3.03 26.12
C GLY A 405 20.91 3.69 26.88
N THR A 406 19.69 3.15 26.82
CA THR A 406 18.56 3.60 27.64
C THR A 406 17.85 2.42 28.30
N ASP A 407 17.31 2.62 29.50
CA ASP A 407 16.42 1.65 30.16
C ASP A 407 14.98 1.71 29.62
N ALA A 408 14.74 2.49 28.57
CA ALA A 408 13.42 2.64 27.96
C ALA A 408 13.11 1.40 27.11
N VAL A 409 12.15 0.59 27.58
CA VAL A 409 11.50 -0.44 26.76
C VAL A 409 10.76 0.30 25.64
N ALA A 410 11.20 0.14 24.38
CA ALA A 410 10.68 0.96 23.29
C ALA A 410 9.83 0.19 22.27
N GLY A 411 9.80 -1.14 22.28
CA GLY A 411 9.03 -1.88 21.28
C GLY A 411 8.84 -3.36 21.60
N ILE A 412 8.24 -4.07 20.64
CA ILE A 412 8.08 -5.53 20.69
C ILE A 412 8.57 -6.14 19.38
N ALA A 413 9.05 -7.39 19.46
CA ALA A 413 9.59 -8.09 18.29
C ALA A 413 8.57 -8.15 17.14
N HIS A 414 9.06 -7.85 15.94
CA HIS A 414 8.24 -7.78 14.74
C HIS A 414 9.00 -8.34 13.53
N ARG A 415 8.31 -9.11 12.70
CA ARG A 415 8.89 -9.74 11.50
C ARG A 415 9.45 -8.72 10.51
N GLY A 416 8.81 -7.56 10.39
CA GLY A 416 9.27 -6.47 9.54
C GLY A 416 10.49 -5.72 10.08
N GLY A 417 10.91 -5.99 11.32
CA GLY A 417 11.92 -5.22 12.03
C GLY A 417 11.37 -3.91 12.60
N SER A 418 12.27 -3.07 13.08
CA SER A 418 12.00 -1.79 13.73
C SER A 418 11.83 -0.65 12.71
N VAL A 419 10.78 -0.75 11.89
CA VAL A 419 10.58 0.08 10.70
C VAL A 419 10.26 1.56 10.99
N LEU A 420 9.88 1.92 12.21
CA LEU A 420 9.59 3.31 12.63
C LEU A 420 10.76 3.98 13.35
N GLU A 421 11.89 3.29 13.50
CA GLU A 421 13.10 3.89 14.04
C GLU A 421 13.71 4.88 13.03
N THR A 422 14.32 5.92 13.59
CA THR A 422 15.17 6.85 12.86
C THR A 422 16.51 6.88 13.56
N GLU A 423 17.58 6.64 12.80
CA GLU A 423 18.92 6.53 13.37
C GLU A 423 19.30 7.79 14.17
N GLY A 424 19.74 7.58 15.41
CA GLY A 424 20.12 8.67 16.33
C GLY A 424 18.94 9.44 16.94
N GLN A 425 17.69 9.04 16.69
CA GLN A 425 16.49 9.70 17.22
C GLN A 425 15.67 8.70 18.04
N PRO A 426 15.81 8.69 19.38
CA PRO A 426 15.06 7.76 20.21
C PRO A 426 13.55 8.03 20.11
N PRO A 427 12.71 6.98 20.14
CA PRO A 427 11.25 7.11 20.08
C PRO A 427 10.71 7.59 21.43
N ASP A 428 10.89 8.88 21.72
CA ASP A 428 10.42 9.54 22.94
C ASP A 428 9.51 10.72 22.58
N PRO A 429 8.23 10.70 23.02
CA PRO A 429 7.30 11.81 22.78
C PRO A 429 7.85 13.16 23.22
N ALA A 430 8.63 13.20 24.31
CA ALA A 430 9.20 14.44 24.83
C ALA A 430 10.23 15.09 23.89
N LEU A 431 10.77 14.34 22.93
CA LEU A 431 11.78 14.80 21.98
C LEU A 431 11.21 15.22 20.63
N CYS A 432 9.91 15.02 20.38
CA CYS A 432 9.32 15.26 19.07
C CYS A 432 9.24 16.74 18.65
N GLY A 433 9.27 17.67 19.62
CA GLY A 433 9.17 19.10 19.34
C GLY A 433 7.87 19.47 18.61
N VAL A 434 7.88 20.59 17.87
CA VAL A 434 6.77 20.95 16.99
C VAL A 434 6.84 20.09 15.73
N PHE A 435 5.72 19.43 15.38
CA PHE A 435 5.66 18.62 14.17
C PHE A 435 6.05 19.43 12.93
N ASN A 436 6.95 18.85 12.14
CA ASN A 436 7.34 19.35 10.84
C ASN A 436 7.37 18.15 9.88
N PRO A 437 6.53 18.13 8.83
CA PRO A 437 6.46 17.00 7.93
C PRO A 437 7.81 16.67 7.27
N LEU A 438 8.75 17.61 7.21
CA LEU A 438 10.06 17.41 6.58
C LEU A 438 11.10 16.76 7.49
N THR A 439 11.04 17.06 8.79
CA THR A 439 12.13 16.73 9.72
C THR A 439 11.70 15.86 10.89
N SER A 440 10.40 15.76 11.17
CA SER A 440 9.90 14.86 12.20
C SER A 440 10.19 13.42 11.84
N SER A 441 10.64 12.65 12.83
CA SER A 441 10.88 11.22 12.70
C SER A 441 9.59 10.46 12.36
N ALA A 442 9.74 9.21 11.92
CA ALA A 442 8.59 8.33 11.73
C ALA A 442 7.78 8.18 13.02
N PHE A 443 8.43 7.93 14.15
CA PHE A 443 7.80 7.90 15.47
C PHE A 443 7.06 9.19 15.81
N CYS A 444 7.69 10.35 15.64
CA CYS A 444 7.08 11.63 15.97
C CYS A 444 5.91 12.01 15.06
N THR A 445 5.88 11.49 13.83
CA THR A 445 4.72 11.62 12.95
C THR A 445 3.52 10.85 13.49
N PHE A 446 3.73 9.64 14.03
CA PHE A 446 2.68 8.87 14.71
C PHE A 446 2.24 9.52 16.03
N GLN A 447 3.17 10.08 16.81
CA GLN A 447 2.85 10.80 18.03
C GLN A 447 1.98 12.03 17.75
N GLU A 448 2.33 12.84 16.74
CA GLU A 448 1.52 14.00 16.33
C GLU A 448 0.10 13.56 15.89
N TRP A 449 -0.01 12.45 15.15
CA TRP A 449 -1.33 11.94 14.77
C TRP A 449 -2.15 11.52 15.99
N LEU A 450 -1.54 10.77 16.92
CA LEU A 450 -2.18 10.40 18.19
C LEU A 450 -2.67 11.64 18.96
N ASP A 451 -1.85 12.68 19.05
CA ASP A 451 -2.20 13.91 19.77
C ASP A 451 -3.41 14.61 19.14
N ARG A 452 -3.50 14.63 17.80
CA ARG A 452 -4.66 15.18 17.05
C ARG A 452 -5.93 14.36 17.28
N GLU A 453 -5.84 13.04 17.20
CA GLU A 453 -6.97 12.14 17.42
C GLU A 453 -7.49 12.27 18.87
N ARG A 454 -6.58 12.33 19.85
CA ARG A 454 -6.94 12.57 21.25
C ARG A 454 -7.58 13.94 21.46
N ALA A 455 -7.06 14.98 20.83
CA ALA A 455 -7.65 16.31 20.90
C ALA A 455 -9.07 16.34 20.31
N ALA A 456 -9.32 15.60 19.24
CA ALA A 456 -10.65 15.46 18.64
C ALA A 456 -11.63 14.69 19.54
N LEU A 457 -11.16 13.68 20.27
CA LEU A 457 -11.95 12.93 21.25
C LEU A 457 -12.26 13.76 22.52
N GLY A 458 -11.38 14.70 22.88
CA GLY A 458 -11.63 15.62 23.99
C GLY A 458 -11.87 14.91 25.32
N ALA A 459 -13.10 14.99 25.84
CA ALA A 459 -13.47 14.41 27.12
C ALA A 459 -13.64 12.88 27.09
N ASP A 460 -13.70 12.26 25.90
CA ASP A 460 -13.82 10.81 25.76
C ASP A 460 -12.50 10.07 26.07
N VAL A 461 -11.39 10.81 26.19
CA VAL A 461 -10.10 10.28 26.63
C VAL A 461 -9.65 10.95 27.92
N THR A 462 -8.92 10.20 28.75
CA THR A 462 -8.39 10.75 30.00
C THR A 462 -7.33 11.82 29.73
N ASP A 463 -7.45 12.97 30.38
CA ASP A 463 -6.43 14.01 30.41
C ASP A 463 -5.23 13.55 31.24
N MET A 464 -4.15 13.16 30.55
CA MET A 464 -2.93 12.63 31.16
C MET A 464 -1.87 13.72 31.42
N THR A 465 -2.25 15.00 31.36
CA THR A 465 -1.34 16.11 31.64
C THR A 465 -0.78 16.00 33.07
N ALA A 466 0.50 16.33 33.25
CA ALA A 466 1.13 16.29 34.57
C ALA A 466 0.32 17.10 35.61
N GLY A 467 0.09 16.50 36.79
CA GLY A 467 -0.73 17.04 37.86
C GLY A 467 -2.22 16.69 37.79
N LYS A 468 -2.69 16.11 36.68
CA LYS A 468 -4.06 15.60 36.58
C LYS A 468 -4.21 14.30 37.35
N THR A 469 -5.39 14.08 37.91
CA THR A 469 -5.69 12.90 38.72
C THR A 469 -6.42 11.83 37.91
N ILE A 470 -6.13 10.58 38.18
CA ILE A 470 -6.82 9.41 37.63
C ILE A 470 -7.25 8.48 38.76
N PRO A 471 -8.51 8.00 38.79
CA PRO A 471 -8.90 6.92 39.68
C PRO A 471 -8.32 5.60 39.17
N ILE A 472 -7.59 4.89 40.03
CA ILE A 472 -7.14 3.52 39.79
C ILE A 472 -8.03 2.60 40.61
N VAL A 473 -8.77 1.73 39.91
CA VAL A 473 -9.58 0.69 40.53
C VAL A 473 -8.79 -0.61 40.50
N TYR A 474 -8.71 -1.29 41.64
CA TYR A 474 -8.03 -2.58 41.76
C TYR A 474 -8.77 -3.48 42.74
N VAL A 475 -8.49 -4.79 42.64
CA VAL A 475 -9.02 -5.78 43.58
C VAL A 475 -7.92 -6.09 44.59
N GLU A 476 -8.16 -5.75 45.85
CA GLU A 476 -7.33 -6.19 46.96
C GLU A 476 -7.75 -7.60 47.39
N ARG A 477 -6.78 -8.48 47.65
CA ARG A 477 -7.00 -9.85 48.11
C ARG A 477 -6.11 -10.15 49.30
N ALA A 478 -6.57 -11.02 50.20
CA ALA A 478 -5.75 -11.50 51.31
C ALA A 478 -4.49 -12.21 50.81
N ALA A 479 -3.34 -11.90 51.40
CA ALA A 479 -2.08 -12.55 51.08
C ALA A 479 -2.17 -14.07 51.34
N GLY A 480 -1.70 -14.88 50.38
CA GLY A 480 -1.68 -16.35 50.52
C GLY A 480 -2.93 -17.08 50.00
N SER A 481 -3.86 -16.42 49.31
CA SER A 481 -4.92 -17.10 48.55
C SER A 481 -4.29 -17.90 47.40
N ALA A 482 -4.09 -19.20 47.60
CA ALA A 482 -3.37 -20.08 46.67
C ALA A 482 -4.06 -20.31 45.31
N SER A 483 -5.24 -19.73 45.07
CA SER A 483 -6.12 -20.04 43.93
C SER A 483 -6.32 -18.91 42.92
N ALA A 484 -5.76 -17.71 43.13
CA ALA A 484 -6.04 -16.57 42.26
C ALA A 484 -4.88 -16.30 41.29
N ASP A 485 -5.03 -16.72 40.04
CA ASP A 485 -4.23 -16.15 38.95
C ASP A 485 -4.45 -14.62 38.93
N ARG A 486 -3.44 -13.85 38.51
CA ARG A 486 -3.54 -12.38 38.34
C ARG A 486 -4.64 -11.98 37.35
N LEU A 487 -5.10 -12.92 36.53
CA LEU A 487 -6.15 -12.75 35.53
C LEU A 487 -7.54 -13.21 36.01
N ASP A 488 -7.67 -13.75 37.22
CA ASP A 488 -8.92 -14.29 37.75
C ASP A 488 -9.79 -13.18 38.35
N PHE A 489 -10.10 -12.14 37.57
CA PHE A 489 -10.87 -10.95 37.99
C PHE A 489 -12.38 -11.11 37.87
N ASP A 490 -12.86 -12.17 37.22
CA ASP A 490 -14.28 -12.52 37.05
C ASP A 490 -14.81 -13.49 38.12
N ALA A 491 -13.93 -14.18 38.86
CA ALA A 491 -14.32 -14.96 40.04
C ALA A 491 -14.22 -14.12 41.33
N PHE A 492 -15.35 -14.03 42.05
CA PHE A 492 -15.34 -13.47 43.40
C PHE A 492 -14.74 -14.48 44.39
N HIS A 493 -13.70 -14.05 45.10
CA HIS A 493 -13.12 -14.79 46.22
C HIS A 493 -13.48 -14.10 47.53
N GLY A 494 -13.94 -14.87 48.52
CA GLY A 494 -14.29 -14.32 49.83
C GLY A 494 -13.11 -13.56 50.46
N GLY A 495 -13.37 -12.34 50.95
CA GLY A 495 -12.35 -11.44 51.50
C GLY A 495 -11.63 -10.57 50.48
N ALA A 496 -12.00 -10.63 49.19
CA ALA A 496 -11.56 -9.64 48.20
C ALA A 496 -12.36 -8.33 48.33
N ASP A 497 -11.69 -7.19 48.13
CA ASP A 497 -12.28 -5.85 48.17
C ASP A 497 -11.97 -5.10 46.87
N VAL A 498 -12.97 -4.45 46.27
CA VAL A 498 -12.76 -3.57 45.13
C VAL A 498 -12.45 -2.19 45.70
N ARG A 499 -11.25 -1.69 45.45
CA ARG A 499 -10.79 -0.42 46.00
C ARG A 499 -10.46 0.56 44.90
N VAL A 500 -10.64 1.84 45.22
CA VAL A 500 -10.21 2.96 44.38
C VAL A 500 -9.18 3.80 45.12
N VAL A 501 -8.11 4.15 44.41
CA VAL A 501 -7.13 5.15 44.84
C VAL A 501 -7.03 6.24 43.79
N THR A 502 -6.91 7.50 44.22
CA THR A 502 -6.65 8.61 43.30
C THR A 502 -5.16 8.73 43.10
N ALA A 503 -4.69 8.46 41.89
CA ALA A 503 -3.32 8.70 41.49
C ALA A 503 -3.21 10.01 40.71
N THR A 504 -1.97 10.47 40.52
CA THR A 504 -1.66 11.67 39.75
C THR A 504 -0.74 11.31 38.60
N PHE A 505 -0.95 11.92 37.44
CA PHE A 505 -0.02 11.83 36.32
C PHE A 505 1.21 12.72 36.58
N GLY A 506 2.39 12.15 36.40
CA GLY A 506 3.68 12.82 36.37
C GLY A 506 4.07 13.25 34.96
N ALA A 507 5.37 13.50 34.78
CA ALA A 507 5.92 13.78 33.45
C ALA A 507 5.75 12.57 32.51
N ALA A 508 5.65 12.85 31.20
CA ALA A 508 5.45 11.83 30.16
C ALA A 508 4.27 10.88 30.45
N SER A 509 3.22 11.38 31.08
CA SER A 509 2.00 10.62 31.39
C SER A 509 2.23 9.40 32.28
N THR A 510 3.35 9.36 33.02
CA THR A 510 3.63 8.31 34.00
C THR A 510 2.70 8.46 35.20
N ILE A 511 2.26 7.36 35.80
CA ILE A 511 1.49 7.43 37.06
C ILE A 511 2.50 7.58 38.20
N THR A 512 2.45 8.67 38.95
CA THR A 512 3.32 8.84 40.11
C THR A 512 2.98 7.79 41.16
N SER A 513 4.01 7.21 41.80
CA SER A 513 3.80 6.28 42.92
C SER A 513 2.81 6.89 43.90
N THR A 514 1.68 6.20 44.08
CA THR A 514 0.60 6.67 44.92
C THR A 514 0.67 5.87 46.21
N ASP A 515 0.69 6.55 47.35
CA ASP A 515 0.59 5.89 48.64
C ASP A 515 -0.80 5.23 48.74
N VAL A 516 -0.82 3.90 48.85
CA VAL A 516 -2.01 3.10 49.13
C VAL A 516 -2.46 3.23 50.60
N GLY A 517 -2.02 4.26 51.32
CA GLY A 517 -2.37 4.54 52.71
C GLY A 517 -3.82 4.98 52.98
N GLY A 518 -4.66 5.17 51.95
CA GLY A 518 -6.09 5.49 52.12
C GLY A 518 -7.06 5.12 50.99
N PRO A 519 -6.93 3.96 50.30
CA PRO A 519 -7.83 3.55 49.24
C PRO A 519 -9.25 3.36 49.78
N THR A 520 -10.24 3.88 49.05
CA THR A 520 -11.64 3.78 49.43
C THR A 520 -12.20 2.45 48.93
N SER A 521 -12.80 1.66 49.83
CA SER A 521 -13.54 0.47 49.42
C SER A 521 -14.80 0.88 48.65
N LEU A 522 -14.96 0.35 47.44
CA LEU A 522 -16.17 0.44 46.64
C LEU A 522 -17.17 -0.67 46.98
N SER A 523 -16.71 -1.74 47.65
CA SER A 523 -17.57 -2.82 48.15
C SER A 523 -18.21 -2.51 49.50
N ALA A 524 -17.76 -1.46 50.19
CA ALA A 524 -18.30 -1.03 51.48
C ALA A 524 -19.80 -0.72 51.37
N GLY A 525 -20.62 -1.45 52.13
CA GLY A 525 -22.09 -1.30 52.12
C GLY A 525 -22.83 -2.22 51.16
N CYS A 526 -22.14 -3.06 50.38
CA CYS A 526 -22.75 -4.12 49.58
C CYS A 526 -22.94 -5.41 50.43
N PRO A 527 -24.18 -5.86 50.69
CA PRO A 527 -24.44 -7.07 51.46
C PRO A 527 -23.79 -8.30 50.79
N GLY A 528 -22.97 -9.04 51.53
CA GLY A 528 -22.28 -10.24 51.02
C GLY A 528 -20.92 -9.99 50.34
N LEU A 529 -20.49 -8.73 50.17
CA LEU A 529 -19.20 -8.35 49.57
C LEU A 529 -18.30 -7.56 50.53
N SER A 530 -18.71 -7.39 51.79
CA SER A 530 -17.87 -6.72 52.79
C SER A 530 -16.68 -7.60 53.15
N PRO A 531 -15.44 -7.08 53.12
CA PRO A 531 -14.29 -7.81 53.65
C PRO A 531 -14.55 -8.11 55.14
N ALA A 532 -14.35 -9.38 55.53
CA ALA A 532 -14.58 -9.87 56.89
C ALA A 532 -13.52 -9.35 57.87
#